data_AF-A0A0U5G7A0-F1
#
_entry.id   AF-A0A0U5G7A0-F1
#
_cell.length_a   1.000
_cell.length_b   1.000
_cell.length_c   1.000
_cell.angle_alpha   90.00
_cell.angle_beta   90.00
_cell.angle_gamma   90.00
#
_symmetry.space_group_name_H-M   'P 1'
#
loop_
_entity.id
_entity.type
_entity.pdbx_description
1 polymer ?
#
loop_
_entity_poly.entity_id
_entity_poly.type
_entity_poly.pdbx_seq_one_letter_code
_entity_poly.pdbx_strand_id
1 'polypeptide(L)'
;MALRSAISLGINLRFKDDKTHHASKEARCRLWWSIFLLEHLLTSITGRISGCGEELSAALLPVPFDERGGSRRSPLNDIFHDAALQASRLQLTIYQNDEEAQIARDWLFRCEPSPLLFFHYVVDLSIIAQTVINSVYSIQGLRQTPGQLEQRLQKHSKSMDLWLRKIPEAYRFFLSTTDDRYHIEPGADYVRERITLAIYYYSARITLCRPCLSHTPNSLQKARDPKSKSSFRATMTLACLQASCSLLSILPEKPNTVWLTTVTPWWAILHYIMQATTALLIGLSTCATSDNETNTADQNKVPPLTREMLVKETRKAFFWLHHLAFSSRAARRAFMICEGFLGRMGPSLGIDVRELPSSETLPPQGEDIEMSENGLTMVDDG
;
A
#
# COMPACT_ATOMS: atom_id res chain seq x y z
N MET A 1 7.15 -10.12 -20.22
CA MET A 1 8.09 -11.17 -20.69
C MET A 1 8.74 -11.90 -19.52
N ALA A 2 9.41 -11.20 -18.60
CA ALA A 2 10.04 -11.81 -17.42
C ALA A 2 9.14 -12.76 -16.61
N LEU A 3 7.89 -12.35 -16.31
CA LEU A 3 6.92 -13.21 -15.63
C LEU A 3 6.67 -14.54 -16.36
N ARG A 4 6.39 -14.47 -17.68
CA ARG A 4 6.15 -15.67 -18.49
C ARG A 4 7.38 -16.57 -18.55
N SER A 5 8.57 -15.99 -18.72
CA SER A 5 9.83 -16.75 -18.70
C SER A 5 10.06 -17.44 -17.35
N ALA A 6 9.78 -16.78 -16.23
CA ALA A 6 9.90 -17.37 -14.91
C ALA A 6 8.95 -18.56 -14.71
N ILE A 7 7.70 -18.42 -15.18
CA ILE A 7 6.71 -19.51 -15.16
C ILE A 7 7.16 -20.67 -16.05
N SER A 8 7.63 -20.39 -17.27
CA SER A 8 8.13 -21.44 -18.19
C SER A 8 9.33 -22.20 -17.63
N LEU A 9 10.17 -21.54 -16.84
CA LEU A 9 11.31 -22.16 -16.15
C LEU A 9 10.92 -22.83 -14.82
N GLY A 10 9.64 -22.79 -14.43
CA GLY A 10 9.15 -23.37 -13.18
C GLY A 10 9.66 -22.66 -11.92
N ILE A 11 10.13 -21.41 -12.04
CA ILE A 11 10.68 -20.63 -10.92
C ILE A 11 9.60 -20.32 -9.85
N ASN A 12 8.34 -20.29 -10.27
CA ASN A 12 7.14 -20.13 -9.45
C ASN A 12 6.76 -21.36 -8.61
N LEU A 13 7.42 -22.50 -8.83
CA LEU A 13 7.08 -23.77 -8.18
C LEU A 13 7.99 -24.04 -6.97
N ARG A 14 7.49 -24.84 -6.03
CA ARG A 14 8.29 -25.31 -4.89
C ARG A 14 9.32 -26.33 -5.34
N PHE A 15 10.60 -26.01 -5.17
CA PHE A 15 11.70 -26.95 -5.39
C PHE A 15 11.77 -27.97 -4.24
N LYS A 16 11.59 -29.25 -4.56
CA LYS A 16 11.67 -30.39 -3.61
C LYS A 16 12.92 -31.26 -3.78
N ASP A 17 13.88 -30.84 -4.60
CA ASP A 17 15.10 -31.61 -4.84
C ASP A 17 16.10 -31.47 -3.68
N ASP A 18 16.66 -32.58 -3.19
CA ASP A 18 17.63 -32.58 -2.08
C ASP A 18 19.07 -32.27 -2.54
N LYS A 19 19.34 -32.31 -3.85
CA LYS A 19 20.70 -32.10 -4.39
C LYS A 19 21.08 -30.62 -4.49
N THR A 20 20.09 -29.74 -4.68
CA THR A 20 20.32 -28.30 -4.82
C THR A 20 20.55 -27.64 -3.47
N HIS A 21 21.63 -26.86 -3.36
CA HIS A 21 21.97 -26.10 -2.15
C HIS A 21 20.86 -25.12 -1.74
N HIS A 22 20.63 -24.95 -0.43
CA HIS A 22 19.54 -24.11 0.10
C HIS A 22 19.62 -22.65 -0.37
N ALA A 23 20.82 -22.06 -0.40
CA ALA A 23 21.02 -20.72 -0.95
C ALA A 23 20.52 -20.59 -2.40
N SER A 24 20.81 -21.58 -3.25
CA SER A 24 20.33 -21.56 -4.63
C SER A 24 18.81 -21.68 -4.74
N LYS A 25 18.17 -22.42 -3.83
CA LYS A 25 16.70 -22.49 -3.75
C LYS A 25 16.10 -21.15 -3.31
N GLU A 26 16.68 -20.51 -2.30
CA GLU A 26 16.23 -19.19 -1.81
C GLU A 26 16.45 -18.08 -2.83
N ALA A 27 17.59 -18.07 -3.52
CA ALA A 27 17.83 -17.11 -4.61
C ALA A 27 16.75 -17.21 -5.70
N ARG A 28 16.34 -18.42 -6.09
CA ARG A 28 15.23 -18.63 -7.05
C ARG A 28 13.88 -18.18 -6.47
N CYS A 29 13.60 -18.48 -5.20
CA CYS A 29 12.39 -18.04 -4.51
C CYS A 29 12.29 -16.51 -4.49
N ARG A 30 13.38 -15.81 -4.14
CA ARG A 30 13.44 -14.35 -4.14
C ARG A 30 13.33 -13.76 -5.53
N LEU A 31 13.90 -14.42 -6.55
CA LEU A 31 13.73 -14.00 -7.95
C LEU A 31 12.27 -14.08 -8.38
N TRP A 32 11.58 -15.19 -8.08
CA TRP A 32 10.14 -15.31 -8.31
C TRP A 32 9.37 -14.17 -7.68
N TRP A 33 9.57 -13.96 -6.37
CA TRP A 33 8.85 -12.94 -5.63
C TRP A 33 9.18 -11.52 -6.09
N SER A 34 10.41 -11.26 -6.52
CA SER A 34 10.78 -9.95 -7.07
C SER A 34 10.05 -9.66 -8.39
N ILE A 35 9.92 -10.67 -9.25
CA ILE A 35 9.16 -10.56 -10.50
C ILE A 35 7.66 -10.38 -10.20
N PHE A 36 7.13 -11.13 -9.23
CA PHE A 36 5.75 -11.00 -8.76
C PHE A 36 5.46 -9.59 -8.23
N LEU A 37 6.32 -9.05 -7.38
CA LEU A 37 6.14 -7.70 -6.81
C LEU A 37 6.12 -6.62 -7.90
N LEU A 38 7.02 -6.73 -8.89
CA LEU A 38 7.05 -5.79 -10.00
C LEU A 38 5.76 -5.88 -10.84
N GLU A 39 5.31 -7.09 -11.17
CA GLU A 39 4.04 -7.31 -11.89
C GLU A 39 2.84 -6.74 -11.10
N HIS A 40 2.76 -7.05 -9.80
CA HIS A 40 1.71 -6.54 -8.90
C HIS A 40 1.65 -5.02 -8.90
N LEU A 41 2.81 -4.36 -8.81
CA LEU A 41 2.83 -2.91 -8.80
C LEU A 41 2.48 -2.31 -10.16
N LEU A 42 3.00 -2.87 -11.26
CA LEU A 42 2.66 -2.38 -12.61
C LEU A 42 1.17 -2.54 -12.90
N THR A 43 0.56 -3.63 -12.46
CA THR A 43 -0.88 -3.87 -12.61
C THR A 43 -1.71 -2.92 -11.75
N SER A 44 -1.28 -2.64 -10.51
CA SER A 44 -1.88 -1.60 -9.66
C SER A 44 -1.79 -0.20 -10.29
N ILE A 45 -0.62 0.19 -10.80
CA ILE A 45 -0.39 1.51 -11.42
C ILE A 45 -1.21 1.69 -12.69
N THR A 46 -1.24 0.66 -13.55
CA THR A 46 -1.86 0.75 -14.88
C THR A 46 -3.33 0.35 -14.91
N GLY A 47 -3.84 -0.22 -13.81
CA GLY A 47 -5.19 -0.79 -13.75
C GLY A 47 -5.39 -2.04 -14.64
N ARG A 48 -4.30 -2.62 -15.16
CA ARG A 48 -4.37 -3.82 -16.00
C ARG A 48 -4.45 -5.07 -15.13
N ILE A 49 -5.12 -6.10 -15.63
CA ILE A 49 -5.21 -7.39 -14.94
C ILE A 49 -3.83 -8.07 -15.01
N SER A 50 -3.36 -8.58 -13.86
CA SER A 50 -2.11 -9.32 -13.78
C SER A 50 -2.17 -10.64 -14.55
N GLY A 51 -1.06 -11.01 -15.18
CA GLY A 51 -0.89 -12.36 -15.72
C GLY A 51 -0.66 -13.43 -14.65
N CYS A 52 -0.46 -13.04 -13.39
CA CYS A 52 -0.20 -13.94 -12.27
C CYS A 52 -1.48 -14.22 -11.48
N GLY A 53 -2.11 -15.38 -11.69
CA GLY A 53 -3.16 -15.90 -10.84
C GLY A 53 -2.62 -16.49 -9.53
N GLU A 54 -3.49 -16.60 -8.52
CA GLU A 54 -3.19 -17.25 -7.22
C GLU A 54 -2.75 -18.71 -7.40
N GLU A 55 -3.28 -19.38 -8.42
CA GLU A 55 -2.99 -20.78 -8.77
C GLU A 55 -1.63 -20.97 -9.45
N LEU A 56 -0.96 -19.89 -9.87
CA LEU A 56 0.29 -19.95 -10.62
C LEU A 56 1.52 -19.96 -9.73
N SER A 57 1.39 -19.97 -8.40
CA SER A 57 2.54 -20.08 -7.51
C SER A 57 2.34 -21.16 -6.46
N ALA A 58 3.34 -22.02 -6.31
CA ALA A 58 3.45 -22.94 -5.19
C ALA A 58 4.61 -22.55 -4.25
N ALA A 59 5.22 -21.37 -4.47
CA ALA A 59 6.32 -20.88 -3.67
C ALA A 59 5.82 -20.48 -2.27
N LEU A 60 6.62 -20.77 -1.25
CA LEU A 60 6.41 -20.27 0.12
C LEU A 60 6.99 -18.87 0.25
N LEU A 61 6.69 -18.17 1.36
CA LEU A 61 7.35 -16.90 1.66
C LEU A 61 8.88 -17.07 1.70
N PRO A 62 9.64 -16.06 1.23
CA PRO A 62 11.10 -16.14 1.24
C PRO A 62 11.60 -16.20 2.67
N VAL A 63 12.64 -17.01 2.91
CA VAL A 63 13.25 -17.09 4.25
C VAL A 63 14.07 -15.82 4.48
N PRO A 64 13.93 -15.15 5.64
CA PRO A 64 14.73 -13.99 6.03
C PRO A 64 16.15 -14.41 6.46
N PHE A 65 16.87 -15.11 5.58
CA PHE A 65 18.18 -15.72 5.83
C PHE A 65 19.24 -15.11 4.92
N ASP A 66 20.26 -14.48 5.48
CA ASP A 66 21.38 -13.96 4.70
C ASP A 66 22.38 -15.07 4.34
N GLU A 67 22.62 -15.24 3.04
CA GLU A 67 23.59 -16.18 2.49
C GLU A 67 25.03 -15.68 2.64
N ARG A 68 25.21 -14.36 2.77
CA ARG A 68 26.51 -13.68 2.76
C ARG A 68 27.11 -13.52 4.16
N GLY A 69 26.27 -13.37 5.19
CA GLY A 69 26.68 -13.42 6.58
C GLY A 69 27.02 -14.84 7.01
N GLY A 70 28.28 -15.12 7.32
CA GLY A 70 28.78 -16.42 7.79
C GLY A 70 28.25 -16.88 9.16
N SER A 71 26.99 -16.59 9.50
CA SER A 71 26.41 -16.99 10.77
C SER A 71 25.91 -18.43 10.69
N ARG A 72 26.84 -19.33 10.99
CA ARG A 72 26.63 -20.74 11.36
C ARG A 72 25.69 -20.94 12.57
N ARG A 73 25.06 -19.87 13.08
CA ARG A 73 24.23 -19.80 14.29
C ARG A 73 22.95 -18.97 14.11
N SER A 74 22.39 -18.92 12.90
CA SER A 74 21.05 -18.36 12.73
C SER A 74 20.00 -19.34 13.30
N PRO A 75 19.01 -18.90 14.09
CA PRO A 75 17.90 -19.74 14.61
C PRO A 75 17.00 -20.31 13.50
N LEU A 76 17.37 -20.11 12.23
CA LEU A 76 16.61 -20.44 11.05
C LEU A 76 17.19 -21.66 10.29
N ASN A 77 18.34 -22.22 10.70
CA ASN A 77 18.92 -23.36 9.98
C ASN A 77 17.99 -24.59 9.94
N ASP A 78 17.21 -24.78 11.00
CA ASP A 78 16.26 -25.88 11.11
C ASP A 78 15.15 -25.80 10.04
N ILE A 79 14.79 -24.59 9.59
CA ILE A 79 13.73 -24.39 8.59
C ILE A 79 14.10 -24.93 7.20
N PHE A 80 15.40 -25.09 6.93
CA PHE A 80 15.88 -25.63 5.67
C PHE A 80 15.82 -27.16 5.62
N HIS A 81 15.78 -27.81 6.78
CA HIS A 81 15.84 -29.26 6.93
C HIS A 81 14.46 -29.86 7.29
N ASP A 82 13.58 -29.08 7.91
CA ASP A 82 12.23 -29.50 8.28
C ASP A 82 11.16 -28.91 7.35
N ALA A 83 10.62 -29.75 6.46
CA ALA A 83 9.59 -29.38 5.50
C ALA A 83 8.24 -29.01 6.16
N ALA A 84 7.92 -29.58 7.31
CA ALA A 84 6.70 -29.30 8.05
C ALA A 84 6.81 -27.94 8.77
N LEU A 85 7.96 -27.68 9.40
CA LEU A 85 8.27 -26.37 9.98
C LEU A 85 8.23 -25.29 8.89
N GLN A 86 8.82 -25.55 7.73
CA GLN A 86 8.83 -24.62 6.60
C GLN A 86 7.41 -24.31 6.09
N ALA A 87 6.56 -25.34 5.95
CA ALA A 87 5.16 -25.17 5.55
C ALA A 87 4.36 -24.35 6.58
N SER A 88 4.61 -24.55 7.87
CA SER A 88 3.95 -23.82 8.96
C SER A 88 4.40 -22.35 9.07
N ARG A 89 5.72 -22.09 9.01
CA ARG A 89 6.29 -20.75 9.29
C ARG A 89 6.28 -19.81 8.09
N LEU A 90 6.37 -20.34 6.86
CA LEU A 90 6.42 -19.56 5.63
C LEU A 90 5.08 -19.55 4.87
N GLN A 91 4.00 -19.98 5.53
CA GLN A 91 2.66 -19.88 5.00
C GLN A 91 2.25 -18.41 4.81
N LEU A 92 1.56 -18.14 3.72
CA LEU A 92 1.03 -16.82 3.39
C LEU A 92 -0.05 -16.41 4.39
N THR A 93 -0.03 -15.16 4.85
CA THR A 93 -0.97 -14.67 5.88
C THR A 93 -2.42 -14.80 5.45
N ILE A 94 -2.72 -14.70 4.15
CA ILE A 94 -4.09 -14.86 3.63
C ILE A 94 -4.69 -16.26 3.88
N TYR A 95 -3.85 -17.26 4.15
CA TYR A 95 -4.26 -18.63 4.47
C TYR A 95 -4.09 -18.96 5.95
N GLN A 96 -3.62 -18.03 6.79
CA GLN A 96 -3.38 -18.28 8.21
C GLN A 96 -4.65 -18.01 9.04
N ASN A 97 -4.85 -18.82 10.07
CA ASN A 97 -5.73 -18.47 11.19
C ASN A 97 -4.97 -17.64 12.26
N ASP A 98 -5.69 -17.17 13.29
CA ASP A 98 -5.10 -16.32 14.35
C ASP A 98 -3.96 -17.02 15.11
N GLU A 99 -4.05 -18.34 15.36
CA GLU A 99 -3.01 -19.12 16.06
C GLU A 99 -1.77 -19.32 15.18
N GLU A 100 -1.96 -19.73 13.92
CA GLU A 100 -0.89 -19.90 12.93
C GLU A 100 -0.14 -18.59 12.68
N ALA A 101 -0.86 -17.47 12.61
CA ALA A 101 -0.26 -16.15 12.46
C ALA A 101 0.59 -15.76 13.68
N GLN A 102 0.13 -16.09 14.90
CA GLN A 102 0.90 -15.85 16.13
C GLN A 102 2.18 -16.71 16.16
N ILE A 103 2.06 -17.98 15.80
CA ILE A 103 3.16 -18.93 15.66
C ILE A 103 4.20 -18.40 14.66
N ALA A 104 3.77 -17.92 13.49
CA ALA A 104 4.66 -17.33 12.50
C ALA A 104 5.31 -16.02 13.01
N ARG A 105 4.55 -15.16 13.71
CA ARG A 105 5.05 -13.93 14.33
C ARG A 105 6.16 -14.21 15.34
N ASP A 106 5.94 -15.14 16.27
CA ASP A 106 6.91 -15.47 17.33
C ASP A 106 8.21 -16.04 16.76
N TRP A 107 8.12 -16.74 15.62
CA TRP A 107 9.29 -17.21 14.88
C TRP A 107 10.03 -16.06 14.19
N LEU A 108 9.31 -15.18 13.47
CA LEU A 108 9.90 -14.01 12.82
C LEU A 108 10.53 -13.04 13.81
N PHE A 109 10.01 -12.94 15.04
CA PHE A 109 10.56 -12.10 16.11
C PHE A 109 11.99 -12.50 16.50
N ARG A 110 12.40 -13.75 16.24
CA ARG A 110 13.77 -14.23 16.48
C ARG A 110 14.75 -13.81 15.38
N CYS A 111 14.26 -13.24 14.28
CA CYS A 111 15.08 -12.76 13.17
C CYS A 111 15.51 -11.32 13.44
N GLU A 112 16.78 -11.01 13.22
CA GLU A 112 17.25 -9.63 13.25
C GLU A 112 16.67 -8.82 12.08
N PRO A 113 16.40 -7.51 12.29
CA PRO A 113 15.99 -6.63 11.20
C PRO A 113 17.02 -6.65 10.06
N SER A 114 16.58 -7.02 8.87
CA SER A 114 17.42 -7.15 7.69
C SER A 114 16.62 -6.87 6.41
N PRO A 115 17.27 -6.54 5.29
CA PRO A 115 16.59 -6.36 4.00
C PRO A 115 15.75 -7.58 3.58
N LEU A 116 16.13 -8.77 4.03
CA LEU A 116 15.45 -10.03 3.71
C LEU A 116 14.19 -10.23 4.56
N LEU A 117 14.22 -9.84 5.83
CA LEU A 117 13.03 -9.79 6.67
C LEU A 117 12.05 -8.73 6.18
N PHE A 118 12.54 -7.55 5.81
CA PHE A 118 11.73 -6.54 5.14
C PHE A 118 11.09 -7.08 3.85
N PHE A 119 11.86 -7.73 2.99
CA PHE A 119 11.37 -8.34 1.75
C PHE A 119 10.27 -9.38 2.01
N HIS A 120 10.42 -10.21 3.05
CA HIS A 120 9.39 -11.17 3.47
C HIS A 120 8.04 -10.48 3.73
N TYR A 121 8.02 -9.40 4.51
CA TYR A 121 6.79 -8.66 4.82
C TYR A 121 6.18 -7.99 3.59
N VAL A 122 7.01 -7.43 2.69
CA VAL A 122 6.56 -6.83 1.43
C VAL A 122 5.86 -7.88 0.55
N VAL A 123 6.46 -9.06 0.40
CA VAL A 123 5.88 -10.16 -0.39
C VAL A 123 4.52 -10.59 0.17
N ASP A 124 4.46 -10.85 1.48
CA ASP A 124 3.23 -11.31 2.15
C ASP A 124 2.09 -10.29 1.98
N LEU A 125 2.37 -8.99 2.12
CA LEU A 125 1.39 -7.92 1.91
C LEU A 125 0.93 -7.82 0.45
N SER A 126 1.87 -7.86 -0.50
CA SER A 126 1.54 -7.73 -1.92
C SER A 126 0.68 -8.89 -2.43
N ILE A 127 0.81 -10.08 -1.83
CA ILE A 127 -0.07 -11.21 -2.14
C ILE A 127 -1.50 -10.91 -1.65
N ILE A 128 -1.67 -10.42 -0.43
CA ILE A 128 -2.99 -10.00 0.07
C ILE A 128 -3.60 -8.95 -0.87
N ALA A 129 -2.82 -7.93 -1.25
CA ALA A 129 -3.26 -6.87 -2.16
C ALA A 129 -3.63 -7.40 -3.55
N GLN A 130 -2.82 -8.30 -4.12
CA GLN A 130 -3.10 -8.92 -5.42
C GLN A 130 -4.36 -9.79 -5.38
N THR A 131 -4.58 -10.55 -4.30
CA THR A 131 -5.81 -11.34 -4.14
C THR A 131 -7.03 -10.43 -4.02
N VAL A 132 -6.94 -9.27 -3.36
CA VAL A 132 -8.02 -8.27 -3.34
C VAL A 132 -8.32 -7.77 -4.75
N ILE A 133 -7.30 -7.44 -5.54
CA ILE A 133 -7.46 -6.99 -6.93
C ILE A 133 -8.16 -8.08 -7.76
N ASN A 134 -7.68 -9.31 -7.69
CA ASN A 134 -8.22 -10.43 -8.46
C ASN A 134 -9.61 -10.86 -7.98
N SER A 135 -9.93 -10.69 -6.70
CA SER A 135 -11.21 -11.10 -6.15
C SER A 135 -12.29 -10.03 -6.38
N VAL A 136 -12.05 -8.76 -6.01
CA VAL A 136 -13.11 -7.74 -6.03
C VAL A 136 -13.18 -6.97 -7.35
N TYR A 137 -12.06 -6.82 -8.07
CA TYR A 137 -12.01 -6.05 -9.33
C TYR A 137 -12.01 -6.93 -10.60
N SER A 138 -12.13 -8.25 -10.47
CA SER A 138 -12.31 -9.13 -11.63
C SER A 138 -13.72 -9.05 -12.21
N ILE A 139 -13.89 -9.51 -13.46
CA ILE A 139 -15.20 -9.61 -14.11
C ILE A 139 -16.19 -10.41 -13.24
N GLN A 140 -15.71 -11.51 -12.63
CA GLN A 140 -16.54 -12.29 -11.72
C GLN A 140 -16.85 -11.51 -10.45
N GLY A 141 -15.87 -10.80 -9.88
CA GLY A 141 -16.03 -9.93 -8.72
C GLY A 141 -17.11 -8.86 -8.89
N LEU A 142 -17.14 -8.22 -10.06
CA LEU A 142 -18.11 -7.18 -10.42
C LEU A 142 -19.53 -7.69 -10.62
N ARG A 143 -19.71 -8.99 -10.91
CA ARG A 143 -21.02 -9.63 -11.11
C ARG A 143 -21.63 -10.20 -9.83
N GLN A 144 -20.93 -10.10 -8.70
CA GLN A 144 -21.38 -10.72 -7.46
C GLN A 144 -22.47 -9.92 -6.76
N THR A 145 -23.22 -10.62 -5.90
CA THR A 145 -24.20 -9.97 -5.03
C THR A 145 -23.49 -9.12 -3.96
N PRO A 146 -24.14 -8.05 -3.45
CA PRO A 146 -23.56 -7.21 -2.41
C PRO A 146 -23.10 -8.00 -1.17
N GLY A 147 -23.87 -9.01 -0.72
CA GLY A 147 -23.49 -9.81 0.45
C GLY A 147 -22.21 -10.65 0.24
N GLN A 148 -22.01 -11.18 -0.97
CA GLN A 148 -20.76 -11.90 -1.31
C GLN A 148 -19.56 -10.95 -1.39
N LEU A 149 -19.77 -9.72 -1.87
CA LEU A 149 -18.75 -8.68 -1.84
C LEU A 149 -18.37 -8.33 -0.39
N GLU A 150 -19.35 -8.07 0.48
CA GLU A 150 -19.13 -7.76 1.89
C GLU A 150 -18.34 -8.87 2.60
N GLN A 151 -18.71 -10.13 2.42
CA GLN A 151 -17.99 -11.27 3.01
C GLN A 151 -16.53 -11.34 2.57
N ARG A 152 -16.24 -11.10 1.28
CA ARG A 152 -14.86 -11.10 0.76
C ARG A 152 -14.05 -9.93 1.28
N LEU A 153 -14.65 -8.73 1.33
CA LEU A 153 -14.02 -7.55 1.91
C LEU A 153 -13.67 -7.77 3.38
N GLN A 154 -14.59 -8.36 4.15
CA GLN A 154 -14.33 -8.73 5.55
C GLN A 154 -13.19 -9.73 5.69
N LYS A 155 -13.17 -10.79 4.87
CA LYS A 155 -12.08 -11.79 4.87
C LYS A 155 -10.72 -11.13 4.60
N HIS A 156 -10.63 -10.30 3.57
CA HIS A 156 -9.38 -9.63 3.21
C HIS A 156 -8.98 -8.55 4.21
N SER A 157 -9.93 -7.84 4.81
CA SER A 157 -9.67 -6.92 5.92
C SER A 157 -9.03 -7.65 7.10
N LYS A 158 -9.60 -8.79 7.51
CA LYS A 158 -9.05 -9.61 8.59
C LYS A 158 -7.63 -10.10 8.26
N SER A 159 -7.37 -10.43 7.00
CA SER A 159 -6.02 -10.83 6.54
C SER A 159 -5.00 -9.69 6.65
N MET A 160 -5.41 -8.45 6.32
CA MET A 160 -4.55 -7.26 6.49
C MET A 160 -4.29 -6.96 7.97
N ASP A 161 -5.30 -7.11 8.83
CA ASP A 161 -5.15 -6.89 10.27
C ASP A 161 -4.22 -7.94 10.90
N LEU A 162 -4.32 -9.21 10.46
CA LEU A 162 -3.38 -10.27 10.83
C LEU A 162 -1.95 -9.94 10.39
N TRP A 163 -1.78 -9.50 9.14
CA TRP A 163 -0.46 -9.10 8.63
C TRP A 163 0.14 -7.95 9.45
N LEU A 164 -0.66 -6.92 9.78
CA LEU A 164 -0.21 -5.77 10.56
C LEU A 164 0.28 -6.18 11.95
N ARG A 165 -0.40 -7.14 12.59
CA ARG A 165 0.03 -7.72 13.87
C ARG A 165 1.37 -8.46 13.77
N LYS A 166 1.80 -8.94 12.61
CA LYS A 166 3.09 -9.65 12.48
C LYS A 166 4.29 -8.72 12.39
N ILE A 167 4.08 -7.41 12.23
CA ILE A 167 5.16 -6.43 12.05
C ILE A 167 5.97 -6.26 13.36
N PRO A 168 7.30 -6.39 13.31
CA PRO A 168 8.16 -6.22 14.47
C PRO A 168 8.38 -4.74 14.78
N GLU A 169 8.83 -4.43 16.00
CA GLU A 169 9.04 -3.05 16.46
C GLU A 169 10.00 -2.26 15.56
N ALA A 170 11.01 -2.92 15.01
CA ALA A 170 11.98 -2.32 14.08
C ALA A 170 11.35 -1.79 12.78
N TYR A 171 10.17 -2.29 12.40
CA TYR A 171 9.45 -1.90 11.18
C TYR A 171 8.06 -1.31 11.46
N ARG A 172 7.73 -1.05 12.72
CA ARG A 172 6.43 -0.48 13.11
C ARG A 172 6.27 0.94 12.54
N PHE A 173 5.14 1.22 11.91
CA PHE A 173 4.83 2.53 11.31
C PHE A 173 3.47 3.08 11.78
N PHE A 174 2.91 2.48 12.83
CA PHE A 174 1.56 2.76 13.33
C PHE A 174 1.56 2.88 14.86
N LEU A 175 0.56 3.59 15.41
CA LEU A 175 0.45 3.82 16.86
C LEU A 175 0.25 2.51 17.65
N SER A 176 -0.76 1.72 17.27
CA SER A 176 -1.02 0.41 17.88
C SER A 176 -1.74 -0.52 16.89
N THR A 177 -1.83 -1.81 17.20
CA THR A 177 -2.57 -2.76 16.35
C THR A 177 -4.08 -2.50 16.31
N THR A 178 -4.60 -1.65 17.19
CA THR A 178 -6.00 -1.19 17.22
C THR A 178 -6.19 0.21 16.65
N ASP A 179 -5.09 0.95 16.47
CA ASP A 179 -5.04 2.30 15.90
C ASP A 179 -3.96 2.33 14.82
N ASP A 180 -4.37 1.99 13.60
CA ASP A 180 -3.50 1.89 12.42
C ASP A 180 -3.10 3.25 11.85
N ARG A 181 -3.30 4.36 12.59
CA ARG A 181 -2.81 5.69 12.18
C ARG A 181 -1.29 5.71 12.08
N TYR A 182 -0.82 6.34 11.01
CA TYR A 182 0.60 6.44 10.72
C TYR A 182 1.35 7.19 11.82
N HIS A 183 2.43 6.58 12.31
CA HIS A 183 3.31 7.14 13.33
C HIS A 183 4.68 6.49 13.27
N ILE A 184 5.72 7.31 13.23
CA ILE A 184 7.12 6.88 13.39
C ILE A 184 7.75 7.76 14.47
N GLU A 185 8.40 7.13 15.45
CA GLU A 185 9.11 7.84 16.50
C GLU A 185 10.27 8.67 15.92
N PRO A 186 10.48 9.92 16.39
CA PRO A 186 11.63 10.71 16.00
C PRO A 186 12.94 9.95 16.29
N GLY A 187 13.81 9.85 15.29
CA GLY A 187 15.10 9.14 15.42
C GLY A 187 15.00 7.61 15.35
N ALA A 188 13.86 7.05 14.95
CA ALA A 188 13.72 5.61 14.74
C ALA A 188 14.69 5.09 13.66
N ASP A 189 15.24 3.89 13.88
CA ASP A 189 16.01 3.16 12.86
C ASP A 189 15.10 2.63 11.74
N TYR A 190 15.71 2.24 10.61
CA TYR A 190 15.03 1.61 9.46
C TYR A 190 13.88 2.47 8.89
N VAL A 191 14.06 3.80 8.87
CA VAL A 191 13.06 4.76 8.41
C VAL A 191 12.53 4.42 7.02
N ARG A 192 13.42 4.02 6.10
CA ARG A 192 13.04 3.68 4.71
C ARG A 192 12.11 2.48 4.65
N GLU A 193 12.42 1.42 5.40
CA GLU A 193 11.63 0.20 5.48
C GLU A 193 10.26 0.48 6.11
N ARG A 194 10.22 1.24 7.21
CA ARG A 194 8.98 1.67 7.88
C ARG A 194 8.07 2.45 6.93
N ILE A 195 8.62 3.46 6.25
CA ILE A 195 7.89 4.29 5.29
C ILE A 195 7.40 3.45 4.10
N THR A 196 8.24 2.56 3.58
CA THR A 196 7.86 1.72 2.43
C THR A 196 6.74 0.76 2.79
N LEU A 197 6.81 0.10 3.95
CA LEU A 197 5.73 -0.76 4.45
C LEU A 197 4.44 0.03 4.70
N ALA A 198 4.55 1.23 5.27
CA ALA A 198 3.40 2.11 5.49
C ALA A 198 2.70 2.47 4.18
N ILE A 199 3.45 2.92 3.17
CA ILE A 199 2.91 3.26 1.84
C ILE A 199 2.20 2.06 1.23
N TYR A 200 2.83 0.89 1.25
CA TYR A 200 2.24 -0.32 0.68
C TYR A 200 1.00 -0.77 1.45
N TYR A 201 1.02 -0.71 2.77
CA TYR A 201 -0.11 -1.10 3.62
C TYR A 201 -1.32 -0.20 3.38
N TYR A 202 -1.14 1.12 3.46
CA TYR A 202 -2.25 2.03 3.25
C TYR A 202 -2.76 2.00 1.80
N SER A 203 -1.88 1.83 0.81
CA SER A 203 -2.28 1.61 -0.59
C SER A 203 -3.14 0.34 -0.75
N ALA A 204 -2.76 -0.76 -0.11
CA ALA A 204 -3.54 -2.00 -0.10
C ALA A 204 -4.90 -1.80 0.60
N ARG A 205 -4.93 -1.11 1.75
CA ARG A 205 -6.16 -0.78 2.49
C ARG A 205 -7.10 0.11 1.68
N ILE A 206 -6.58 1.13 1.00
CA ILE A 206 -7.38 1.97 0.10
C ILE A 206 -8.00 1.11 -0.99
N THR A 207 -7.21 0.23 -1.62
CA THR A 207 -7.67 -0.68 -2.69
C THR A 207 -8.77 -1.62 -2.19
N LEU A 208 -8.62 -2.17 -0.98
CA LEU A 208 -9.64 -3.03 -0.37
C LEU A 208 -10.96 -2.28 -0.14
N CYS A 209 -10.90 -1.08 0.42
CA CYS A 209 -12.08 -0.37 0.88
C CYS A 209 -12.74 0.51 -0.18
N ARG A 210 -12.02 0.83 -1.27
CA ARG A 210 -12.48 1.74 -2.34
C ARG A 210 -13.83 1.37 -2.99
N PRO A 211 -14.23 0.09 -3.18
CA PRO A 211 -15.55 -0.21 -3.74
C PRO A 211 -16.69 0.42 -2.92
N CYS A 212 -16.50 0.63 -1.62
CA CYS A 212 -17.51 1.24 -0.75
C CYS A 212 -17.61 2.78 -0.90
N LEU A 213 -16.60 3.45 -1.50
CA LEU A 213 -16.59 4.91 -1.70
C LEU A 213 -17.50 5.39 -2.84
N SER A 214 -17.65 4.59 -3.91
CA SER A 214 -18.24 5.06 -5.19
C SER A 214 -19.66 4.60 -5.46
N HIS A 215 -20.28 3.83 -4.56
CA HIS A 215 -21.66 3.39 -4.74
C HIS A 215 -22.63 4.37 -4.09
N THR A 216 -23.06 5.35 -4.88
CA THR A 216 -24.25 6.15 -4.63
C THR A 216 -25.43 5.22 -4.30
N PRO A 217 -26.26 5.52 -3.28
CA PRO A 217 -27.43 4.70 -2.90
C PRO A 217 -28.57 4.71 -3.93
N ASN A 218 -28.33 5.14 -5.17
CA ASN A 218 -29.32 5.30 -6.23
C ASN A 218 -29.02 4.35 -7.39
N SER A 219 -29.26 3.06 -7.20
CA SER A 219 -29.83 2.13 -8.18
C SER A 219 -29.66 0.71 -7.65
N LEU A 220 -30.74 -0.07 -7.73
CA LEU A 220 -30.88 -1.49 -7.36
C LEU A 220 -31.33 -1.78 -5.92
N GLN A 221 -32.66 -1.91 -5.86
CA GLN A 221 -33.47 -2.67 -4.92
C GLN A 221 -33.54 -2.21 -3.45
N LYS A 222 -34.78 -1.84 -3.06
CA LYS A 222 -35.36 -2.06 -1.72
C LYS A 222 -34.96 -3.45 -1.21
N ALA A 223 -33.89 -3.55 -0.43
CA ALA A 223 -33.48 -4.78 0.23
C ALA A 223 -33.97 -4.76 1.69
N ARG A 224 -34.55 -5.88 2.14
CA ARG A 224 -34.83 -6.17 3.55
C ARG A 224 -33.54 -5.98 4.38
N ASP A 225 -33.67 -5.24 5.47
CA ASP A 225 -32.65 -4.78 6.43
C ASP A 225 -31.60 -3.76 5.95
N PRO A 226 -31.99 -2.48 5.79
CA PRO A 226 -31.08 -1.38 5.43
C PRO A 226 -30.04 -1.05 6.51
N LYS A 227 -30.30 -1.37 7.79
CA LYS A 227 -29.44 -0.92 8.92
C LYS A 227 -28.07 -1.63 8.99
N SER A 228 -28.02 -2.94 8.75
CA SER A 228 -26.76 -3.71 8.87
C SER A 228 -25.80 -3.47 7.68
N LYS A 229 -26.33 -3.43 6.45
CA LYS A 229 -25.53 -3.20 5.22
C LYS A 229 -25.03 -1.77 5.10
N SER A 230 -25.84 -0.80 5.52
CA SER A 230 -25.43 0.61 5.60
C SER A 230 -24.25 0.79 6.57
N SER A 231 -24.30 0.10 7.73
CA SER A 231 -23.23 0.13 8.74
C SER A 231 -21.90 -0.44 8.22
N PHE A 232 -21.92 -1.58 7.51
CA PHE A 232 -20.69 -2.15 6.95
C PHE A 232 -20.03 -1.23 5.91
N ARG A 233 -20.81 -0.70 4.97
CA ARG A 233 -20.29 0.22 3.95
C ARG A 233 -19.73 1.49 4.57
N ALA A 234 -20.43 2.08 5.54
CA ALA A 234 -19.94 3.25 6.27
C ALA A 234 -18.59 2.95 6.94
N THR A 235 -18.44 1.78 7.55
CA THR A 235 -17.18 1.34 8.17
C THR A 235 -16.04 1.23 7.15
N MET A 236 -16.29 0.60 5.99
CA MET A 236 -15.26 0.47 4.94
C MET A 236 -14.93 1.82 4.31
N THR A 237 -15.92 2.68 4.07
CA THR A 237 -15.70 4.06 3.59
C THR A 237 -14.81 4.84 4.55
N LEU A 238 -15.11 4.79 5.86
CA LEU A 238 -14.30 5.43 6.89
C LEU A 238 -12.86 4.89 6.87
N ALA A 239 -12.69 3.57 6.82
CA ALA A 239 -11.37 2.94 6.74
C ALA A 239 -10.59 3.36 5.48
N CYS A 240 -11.27 3.52 4.33
CA CYS A 240 -10.65 3.98 3.09
C CYS A 240 -10.13 5.42 3.22
N LEU A 241 -10.93 6.31 3.82
CA LEU A 241 -10.56 7.70 4.02
C LEU A 241 -9.47 7.85 5.07
N GLN A 242 -9.54 7.10 6.17
CA GLN A 242 -8.47 7.03 7.19
C GLN A 242 -7.15 6.55 6.59
N ALA A 243 -7.16 5.45 5.81
CA ALA A 243 -5.97 4.96 5.13
C ALA A 243 -5.42 6.00 4.12
N SER A 244 -6.29 6.73 3.44
CA SER A 244 -5.88 7.81 2.52
C SER A 244 -5.21 8.97 3.24
N CYS A 245 -5.77 9.41 4.38
CA CYS A 245 -5.13 10.40 5.25
C CYS A 245 -3.79 9.89 5.80
N SER A 246 -3.74 8.65 6.29
CA SER A 246 -2.50 8.05 6.80
C SER A 246 -1.44 7.91 5.72
N LEU A 247 -1.81 7.61 4.47
CA LEU A 247 -0.86 7.55 3.36
C LEU A 247 -0.25 8.93 3.08
N LEU A 248 -1.09 9.97 3.04
CA LEU A 248 -0.63 11.33 2.77
C LEU A 248 0.12 11.95 3.97
N SER A 249 -0.18 11.52 5.20
CA SER A 249 0.53 11.95 6.41
C SER A 249 1.99 11.48 6.47
N ILE A 250 2.35 10.47 5.67
CA ILE A 250 3.75 10.05 5.47
C ILE A 250 4.58 11.16 4.82
N LEU A 251 3.96 11.95 3.93
CA LEU A 251 4.65 13.00 3.20
C LEU A 251 4.92 14.21 4.12
N PRO A 252 6.14 14.79 4.08
CA PRO A 252 6.45 16.05 4.74
C PRO A 252 5.46 17.17 4.37
N GLU A 253 5.22 18.08 5.30
CA GLU A 253 4.31 19.23 5.07
C GLU A 253 4.78 20.13 3.92
N LYS A 254 6.10 20.23 3.70
CA LYS A 254 6.69 20.91 2.54
C LYS A 254 7.32 19.88 1.59
N PRO A 255 7.02 19.93 0.29
CA PRO A 255 7.65 19.05 -0.69
C PRO A 255 9.18 19.10 -0.65
N ASN A 256 9.82 17.93 -0.61
CA ASN A 256 11.27 17.79 -0.56
C ASN A 256 11.71 16.60 -1.43
N THR A 257 12.40 16.90 -2.53
CA THR A 257 12.86 15.89 -3.49
C THR A 257 13.92 14.95 -2.91
N VAL A 258 14.84 15.46 -2.09
CA VAL A 258 15.92 14.65 -1.48
C VAL A 258 15.33 13.63 -0.50
N TRP A 259 14.40 14.06 0.35
CA TRP A 259 13.68 13.14 1.23
C TRP A 259 12.93 12.08 0.40
N LEU A 260 12.22 12.52 -0.64
CA LEU A 260 11.45 11.62 -1.49
C LEU A 260 12.32 10.50 -2.09
N THR A 261 13.46 10.84 -2.69
CA THR A 261 14.32 9.86 -3.39
C THR A 261 15.09 8.95 -2.44
N THR A 262 15.35 9.39 -1.21
CA THR A 262 16.15 8.64 -0.23
C THR A 262 15.32 7.68 0.62
N VAL A 263 14.09 8.05 1.00
CA VAL A 263 13.30 7.25 1.96
C VAL A 263 12.05 6.58 1.39
N THR A 264 11.63 6.92 0.17
CA THR A 264 10.39 6.37 -0.43
C THR A 264 10.66 5.51 -1.67
N PRO A 265 9.71 4.66 -2.10
CA PRO A 265 9.67 4.12 -3.45
C PRO A 265 9.30 5.23 -4.47
N TRP A 266 10.21 6.20 -4.66
CA TRP A 266 9.97 7.46 -5.37
C TRP A 266 9.42 7.28 -6.80
N TRP A 267 9.83 6.23 -7.49
CA TRP A 267 9.43 5.92 -8.86
C TRP A 267 7.94 5.55 -8.99
N ALA A 268 7.31 5.09 -7.89
CA ALA A 268 5.87 4.79 -7.83
C ALA A 268 5.07 5.81 -7.00
N ILE A 269 5.72 6.84 -6.42
CA ILE A 269 5.06 7.73 -5.46
C ILE A 269 3.84 8.44 -6.04
N LEU A 270 3.89 8.83 -7.32
CA LEU A 270 2.79 9.51 -7.98
C LEU A 270 1.51 8.66 -7.96
N HIS A 271 1.64 7.33 -8.12
CA HIS A 271 0.49 6.42 -8.04
C HIS A 271 -0.13 6.45 -6.65
N TYR A 272 0.67 6.33 -5.59
CA TYR A 272 0.18 6.33 -4.22
C TYR A 272 -0.47 7.67 -3.82
N ILE A 273 0.15 8.80 -4.20
CA ILE A 273 -0.43 10.14 -3.98
C ILE A 273 -1.76 10.25 -4.70
N MET A 274 -1.83 9.88 -5.98
CA MET A 274 -3.08 9.98 -6.74
C MET A 274 -4.15 9.03 -6.23
N GLN A 275 -3.79 7.83 -5.80
CA GLN A 275 -4.70 6.84 -5.23
C GLN A 275 -5.38 7.37 -3.97
N ALA A 276 -4.60 7.91 -3.02
CA ALA A 276 -5.15 8.51 -1.79
C ALA A 276 -5.92 9.81 -2.07
N THR A 277 -5.38 10.69 -2.90
CA THR A 277 -6.04 11.97 -3.26
C THR A 277 -7.39 11.72 -3.92
N THR A 278 -7.48 10.74 -4.82
CA THR A 278 -8.74 10.39 -5.49
C THR A 278 -9.78 9.89 -4.48
N ALA A 279 -9.37 9.03 -3.54
CA ALA A 279 -10.26 8.55 -2.49
C ALA A 279 -10.78 9.68 -1.60
N LEU A 280 -9.93 10.63 -1.22
CA LEU A 280 -10.32 11.81 -0.45
C LEU A 280 -11.26 12.73 -1.22
N LEU A 281 -10.98 13.01 -2.50
CA LEU A 281 -11.85 13.85 -3.34
C LEU A 281 -13.24 13.22 -3.51
N ILE A 282 -13.32 11.89 -3.71
CA ILE A 282 -14.60 11.17 -3.75
C ILE A 282 -15.31 11.30 -2.40
N GLY A 283 -14.63 11.01 -1.28
CA GLY A 283 -15.19 11.13 0.06
C GLY A 283 -15.75 12.53 0.36
N LEU A 284 -14.96 13.57 0.09
CA LEU A 284 -15.37 14.97 0.25
C LEU A 284 -16.58 15.33 -0.61
N SER A 285 -16.66 14.83 -1.85
CA SER A 285 -17.81 15.07 -2.73
C SER A 285 -19.08 14.42 -2.23
N THR A 286 -18.97 13.24 -1.61
CA THR A 286 -20.12 12.51 -1.05
C THR A 286 -20.54 13.06 0.32
N CYS A 287 -19.60 13.41 1.19
CA CYS A 287 -19.88 13.97 2.52
C CYS A 287 -20.44 15.39 2.47
N ALA A 288 -20.06 16.21 1.48
CA ALA A 288 -20.64 17.54 1.29
C ALA A 288 -22.16 17.52 1.02
N THR A 289 -22.74 16.36 0.67
CA THR A 289 -24.19 16.22 0.45
C THR A 289 -24.98 15.81 1.69
N SER A 290 -24.30 15.43 2.78
CA SER A 290 -24.92 14.90 4.01
C SER A 290 -24.91 15.87 5.20
N ASP A 291 -24.42 17.11 5.03
CA ASP A 291 -24.33 18.12 6.10
C ASP A 291 -25.69 18.62 6.65
N ASN A 292 -26.81 18.00 6.27
CA ASN A 292 -28.13 18.39 6.76
C ASN A 292 -28.68 17.56 7.93
N GLU A 293 -28.08 16.44 8.35
CA GLU A 293 -28.69 15.65 9.43
C GLU A 293 -27.72 15.03 10.45
N THR A 294 -27.98 15.40 11.72
CA THR A 294 -27.69 14.72 12.99
C THR A 294 -26.33 14.92 13.69
N ASN A 295 -26.30 16.02 14.46
CA ASN A 295 -25.59 16.08 15.74
C ASN A 295 -26.17 15.04 16.72
N THR A 296 -25.56 13.88 16.82
CA THR A 296 -25.62 13.05 18.03
C THR A 296 -24.20 12.68 18.44
N ALA A 297 -23.72 13.42 19.43
CA ALA A 297 -22.45 13.18 20.10
C ALA A 297 -22.55 11.89 20.92
N ASP A 298 -21.74 10.89 20.57
CA ASP A 298 -21.46 9.75 21.43
C ASP A 298 -19.96 9.77 21.77
N GLN A 299 -19.64 10.13 23.01
CA GLN A 299 -18.34 10.66 23.46
C GLN A 299 -17.27 9.60 23.80
N ASN A 300 -17.28 8.40 23.22
CA ASN A 300 -16.37 7.35 23.71
C ASN A 300 -15.72 6.39 22.67
N LYS A 301 -15.44 6.85 21.45
CA LYS A 301 -14.56 6.12 20.52
C LYS A 301 -13.64 7.09 19.77
N VAL A 302 -12.43 6.61 19.46
CA VAL A 302 -11.36 7.12 18.57
C VAL A 302 -11.70 8.46 17.89
N PRO A 303 -10.83 9.50 17.97
CA PRO A 303 -11.16 10.82 17.41
C PRO A 303 -11.69 10.68 15.98
N PRO A 304 -12.91 11.14 15.70
CA PRO A 304 -13.56 10.91 14.42
C PRO A 304 -12.74 11.58 13.32
N LEU A 305 -12.65 10.91 12.17
CA LEU A 305 -12.06 11.50 10.97
C LEU A 305 -12.86 12.76 10.62
N THR A 306 -12.25 13.94 10.78
CA THR A 306 -12.96 15.20 10.55
C THR A 306 -12.81 15.68 9.12
N ARG A 307 -13.77 16.50 8.65
CA ARG A 307 -13.71 17.11 7.32
C ARG A 307 -12.46 17.97 7.15
N GLU A 308 -12.04 18.66 8.21
CA GLU A 308 -10.84 19.49 8.21
C GLU A 308 -9.58 18.65 7.97
N MET A 309 -9.49 17.44 8.56
CA MET A 309 -8.39 16.52 8.30
C MET A 309 -8.35 16.09 6.83
N LEU A 310 -9.50 15.77 6.23
CA LEU A 310 -9.57 15.39 4.82
C LEU A 310 -9.13 16.53 3.91
N VAL A 311 -9.59 17.75 4.19
CA VAL A 311 -9.22 18.96 3.44
C VAL A 311 -7.72 19.25 3.59
N LYS A 312 -7.18 19.16 4.81
CA LYS A 312 -5.75 19.36 5.09
C LYS A 312 -4.88 18.41 4.27
N GLU A 313 -5.18 17.11 4.32
CA GLU A 313 -4.40 16.09 3.62
C GLU A 313 -4.55 16.22 2.08
N THR A 314 -5.75 16.55 1.60
CA THR A 314 -5.98 16.83 0.17
C THR A 314 -5.16 18.04 -0.30
N ARG A 315 -5.12 19.13 0.50
CA ARG A 315 -4.31 20.31 0.21
C ARG A 315 -2.82 19.95 0.14
N LYS A 316 -2.31 19.19 1.11
CA LYS A 316 -0.91 18.73 1.10
C LYS A 316 -0.59 17.91 -0.14
N ALA A 317 -1.45 16.97 -0.53
CA ALA A 317 -1.27 16.20 -1.75
C ALA A 317 -1.21 17.09 -2.99
N PHE A 318 -2.03 18.15 -3.04
CA PHE A 318 -2.02 19.11 -4.12
C PHE A 318 -0.68 19.87 -4.25
N PHE A 319 -0.10 20.31 -3.14
CA PHE A 319 1.26 20.91 -3.12
C PHE A 319 2.33 19.92 -3.59
N TRP A 320 2.26 18.65 -3.18
CA TRP A 320 3.18 17.62 -3.64
C TRP A 320 3.04 17.35 -5.15
N LEU A 321 1.82 17.27 -5.68
CA LEU A 321 1.59 17.08 -7.11
C LEU A 321 2.13 18.26 -7.93
N HIS A 322 1.96 19.50 -7.45
CA HIS A 322 2.53 20.69 -8.06
C HIS A 322 4.07 20.64 -8.10
N HIS A 323 4.70 20.30 -6.97
CA HIS A 323 6.15 20.16 -6.88
C HIS A 323 6.68 19.09 -7.85
N LEU A 324 6.02 17.93 -7.90
CA LEU A 324 6.40 16.84 -8.81
C LEU A 324 6.17 17.20 -10.29
N ALA A 325 5.25 18.12 -10.59
CA ALA A 325 4.92 18.52 -11.95
C ALA A 325 6.06 19.25 -12.68
N PHE A 326 7.02 19.82 -11.94
CA PHE A 326 8.23 20.43 -12.52
C PHE A 326 9.16 19.40 -13.16
N SER A 327 9.20 18.17 -12.63
CA SER A 327 10.15 17.14 -13.09
C SER A 327 9.46 15.98 -13.82
N SER A 328 8.13 15.89 -13.80
CA SER A 328 7.40 14.76 -14.38
C SER A 328 6.15 15.20 -15.14
N ARG A 329 6.11 14.85 -16.44
CA ARG A 329 4.93 15.06 -17.29
C ARG A 329 3.70 14.32 -16.76
N ALA A 330 3.88 13.16 -16.14
CA ALA A 330 2.78 12.41 -15.53
C ALA A 330 2.23 13.13 -14.30
N ALA A 331 3.12 13.66 -13.44
CA ALA A 331 2.72 14.46 -12.29
C ALA A 331 2.03 15.76 -12.69
N ARG A 332 2.49 16.42 -13.76
CA ARG A 332 1.81 17.60 -14.33
C ARG A 332 0.37 17.31 -14.74
N ARG A 333 0.14 16.21 -15.46
CA ARG A 333 -1.23 15.79 -15.83
C ARG A 333 -2.09 15.52 -14.61
N ALA A 334 -1.54 14.80 -13.64
CA ALA A 334 -2.21 14.51 -12.37
C ALA A 334 -2.59 15.80 -11.61
N PHE A 335 -1.66 16.74 -11.51
CA PHE A 335 -1.89 18.05 -10.89
C PHE A 335 -3.04 18.81 -11.55
N MET A 336 -3.03 18.94 -12.89
CA MET A 336 -4.10 19.66 -13.62
C MET A 336 -5.48 19.01 -13.43
N ILE A 337 -5.54 17.67 -13.32
CA ILE A 337 -6.80 16.96 -13.01
C ILE A 337 -7.29 17.36 -11.61
N CYS A 338 -6.41 17.30 -10.61
CA CYS A 338 -6.74 17.68 -9.23
C CYS A 338 -7.13 19.16 -9.11
N GLU A 339 -6.46 20.05 -9.85
CA GLU A 339 -6.75 21.49 -9.90
C GLU A 339 -8.19 21.73 -10.37
N GLY A 340 -8.63 21.05 -11.44
CA GLY A 340 -10.01 21.16 -11.93
C GLY A 340 -11.08 20.61 -10.97
N PHE A 341 -10.74 19.61 -10.13
CA PHE A 341 -11.66 19.15 -9.08
C PHE A 341 -11.71 20.13 -7.89
N LEU A 342 -10.55 20.59 -7.41
CA LEU A 342 -10.47 21.53 -6.31
C LEU A 342 -11.04 22.91 -6.67
N GLY A 343 -10.90 23.38 -7.91
CA GLY A 343 -11.55 24.62 -8.36
C GLY A 343 -13.08 24.54 -8.30
N ARG A 344 -13.66 23.35 -8.54
CA ARG A 344 -15.11 23.13 -8.47
C ARG A 344 -15.62 22.91 -7.05
N MET A 345 -14.83 22.24 -6.21
CA MET A 345 -15.23 21.86 -4.84
C MET A 345 -14.77 22.86 -3.77
N GLY A 346 -13.74 23.66 -4.04
CA GLY A 346 -13.10 24.57 -3.09
C GLY A 346 -14.08 25.50 -2.36
N PRO A 347 -15.02 26.17 -3.06
CA PRO A 347 -15.99 27.07 -2.42
C PRO A 347 -16.88 26.37 -1.39
N SER A 348 -17.31 25.12 -1.63
CA SER A 348 -18.13 24.37 -0.67
C SER A 348 -17.33 23.74 0.45
N LEU A 349 -16.01 23.64 0.30
CA LEU A 349 -15.09 23.10 1.29
C LEU A 349 -14.43 24.18 2.15
N GLY A 350 -14.72 25.46 1.92
CA GLY A 350 -14.08 26.58 2.63
C GLY A 350 -12.59 26.72 2.30
N ILE A 351 -12.14 26.19 1.16
CA ILE A 351 -10.75 26.31 0.71
C ILE A 351 -10.61 27.60 -0.08
N ASP A 352 -9.72 28.49 0.36
CA ASP A 352 -9.35 29.65 -0.47
C ASP A 352 -8.51 29.18 -1.66
N VAL A 353 -9.13 29.17 -2.83
CA VAL A 353 -8.52 28.75 -4.10
C VAL A 353 -7.30 29.63 -4.45
N ARG A 354 -7.22 30.86 -3.92
CA ARG A 354 -6.09 31.78 -4.17
C ARG A 354 -4.81 31.37 -3.45
N GLU A 355 -4.92 30.61 -2.36
CA GLU A 355 -3.75 30.09 -1.63
C GLU A 355 -3.20 28.79 -2.22
N LEU A 356 -3.86 28.26 -3.26
CA LEU A 356 -3.46 27.03 -3.92
C LEU A 356 -2.51 27.35 -5.09
N PRO A 357 -1.50 26.50 -5.34
CA PRO A 357 -0.65 26.65 -6.51
C PRO A 357 -1.45 26.48 -7.81
N SER A 358 -1.06 27.21 -8.85
CA SER A 358 -1.73 27.18 -10.16
C SER A 358 -0.86 26.54 -11.24
N SER A 359 -1.48 25.88 -12.21
CA SER A 359 -0.81 25.35 -13.39
C SER A 359 -0.11 26.40 -14.25
N GLU A 360 -0.49 27.68 -14.12
CA GLU A 360 0.15 28.82 -14.79
C GLU A 360 1.63 29.00 -14.37
N THR A 361 1.98 28.56 -13.15
CA THR A 361 3.36 28.67 -12.62
C THR A 361 4.29 27.58 -13.15
N LEU A 362 3.77 26.59 -13.86
CA LEU A 362 4.55 25.45 -14.35
C LEU A 362 5.16 25.78 -15.73
N PRO A 363 6.42 25.39 -16.01
CA PRO A 363 7.12 25.74 -17.25
C PRO A 363 6.33 25.31 -18.50
N PRO A 364 6.39 26.03 -19.64
CA PRO A 364 5.69 25.65 -20.86
C PRO A 364 6.12 24.24 -21.34
N GLN A 365 5.21 23.50 -21.97
CA GLN A 365 5.52 22.15 -22.47
C GLN A 365 6.56 22.25 -23.60
N GLY A 366 7.83 21.95 -23.30
CA GLY A 366 8.89 22.00 -24.32
C GLY A 366 10.33 21.80 -23.86
N GLU A 367 10.66 21.97 -22.56
CA GLU A 367 12.03 21.78 -22.09
C GLU A 367 12.13 20.52 -21.26
N ASP A 368 12.68 19.46 -21.86
CA ASP A 368 13.24 18.34 -21.11
C ASP A 368 14.40 18.91 -20.29
N ILE A 369 14.17 19.16 -19.00
CA ILE A 369 15.25 19.34 -18.04
C ILE A 369 15.88 17.95 -17.88
N GLU A 370 16.83 17.64 -18.75
CA GLU A 370 17.85 16.65 -18.46
C GLU A 370 18.40 17.00 -17.07
N MET A 371 18.36 16.03 -16.16
CA MET A 371 19.12 16.11 -14.92
C MET A 371 20.59 16.24 -15.31
N SER A 372 21.07 17.47 -15.42
CA SER A 372 22.49 17.76 -15.57
C SER A 372 23.18 17.34 -14.28
N GLU A 373 23.82 16.16 -14.33
CA GLU A 373 25.06 15.93 -13.61
C GLU A 373 25.99 17.10 -13.91
N ASN A 374 26.12 18.06 -13.00
CA ASN A 374 27.29 18.93 -12.92
C ASN A 374 27.34 19.61 -11.56
N GLY A 375 28.07 18.97 -10.65
CA GLY A 375 28.39 19.46 -9.32
C GLY A 375 29.64 18.78 -8.76
N LEU A 376 30.64 18.57 -9.61
CA LEU A 376 32.00 18.17 -9.22
C LEU A 376 32.99 18.98 -10.05
N THR A 377 33.12 20.26 -9.74
CA THR A 377 34.36 20.99 -10.04
C THR A 377 35.34 20.67 -8.92
N MET A 378 36.27 19.77 -9.23
CA MET A 378 37.52 19.60 -8.50
C MET A 378 38.21 20.96 -8.42
N VAL A 379 38.59 21.33 -7.20
CA VAL A 379 39.53 22.40 -6.94
C VAL A 379 40.90 21.89 -7.39
N ASP A 380 41.48 22.56 -8.40
CA ASP A 380 42.89 22.47 -8.73
C ASP A 380 43.70 23.04 -7.55
N ASP A 381 44.54 22.21 -6.97
CA ASP A 381 45.73 22.62 -6.21
C ASP A 381 46.86 21.67 -6.63
N GLY A 382 47.85 22.20 -7.36
CA GLY A 382 49.07 21.49 -7.78
C GLY A 382 49.68 21.97 -9.08
#